data_AF-A0A953R7Q5-F1
#
_entry.id   AF-A0A953R7Q5-F1
#
_cell.length_a   1.000
_cell.length_b   1.000
_cell.length_c   1.000
_cell.angle_alpha   90.00
_cell.angle_beta   90.00
_cell.angle_gamma   90.00
#
_symmetry.space_group_name_H-M   'P 1'
#
loop_
_entity.id
_entity.type
_entity.pdbx_description
1 polymer ?
#
loop_
_entity_poly.entity_id
_entity_poly.type
_entity_poly.pdbx_seq_one_letter_code
_entity_poly.pdbx_strand_id
1 'polypeptide(L)' 'MTAIELTGHIDEQHRLRARVPEELPAGPVGLIVLLPDEDEGGVAWAQGIVTDWTCELEDSRQDIYTLEDGQPVNAPR' A
#
# COMPACT_ATOMS: atom_id res chain seq x y z
N MET A 1 -19.34 21.94 13.19
CA MET A 1 -18.57 22.01 11.94
C MET A 1 -19.00 20.83 11.10
N THR A 2 -19.47 21.06 9.88
CA THR A 2 -19.98 20.01 8.98
C THR A 2 -19.01 19.86 7.83
N ALA A 3 -18.51 18.65 7.60
CA ALA A 3 -17.66 18.36 6.46
C ALA A 3 -18.54 18.05 5.24
N ILE A 4 -18.19 18.64 4.10
CA ILE A 4 -18.84 18.39 2.82
C ILE A 4 -17.74 17.94 1.87
N GLU A 5 -17.96 16.79 1.24
CA GLU A 5 -17.02 16.27 0.24
C GLU A 5 -17.13 17.09 -1.04
N LEU A 6 -16.00 17.59 -1.53
CA LEU A 6 -15.90 18.29 -2.80
C LEU A 6 -14.93 17.53 -3.69
N THR A 7 -15.34 17.27 -4.93
CA THR A 7 -14.43 16.70 -5.93
C THR A 7 -13.53 17.81 -6.48
N GLY A 8 -12.23 17.60 -6.37
CA GLY A 8 -11.20 18.47 -6.93
C GLY A 8 -10.00 17.68 -7.41
N HIS A 9 -9.10 18.34 -8.14
CA HIS A 9 -7.82 17.79 -8.52
C HIS A 9 -6.70 18.76 -8.15
N ILE A 10 -5.53 18.21 -7.85
CA ILE A 10 -4.29 18.98 -7.73
C ILE A 10 -3.65 18.93 -9.12
N ASP A 11 -3.46 20.09 -9.75
CA ASP A 11 -2.80 20.16 -11.06
C ASP A 11 -1.28 20.00 -10.96
N GLU A 12 -0.61 19.86 -12.11
CA GLU A 12 0.85 19.73 -12.19
C GLU A 12 1.61 20.95 -11.65
N GLN A 13 0.95 22.09 -11.48
CA GLN A 13 1.51 23.29 -10.86
C GLN A 13 1.26 23.32 -9.34
N HIS A 14 0.83 22.19 -8.76
CA HIS A 14 0.51 22.03 -7.35
C HIS A 14 -0.62 22.94 -6.85
N ARG A 15 -1.59 23.23 -7.73
CA ARG A 15 -2.76 24.04 -7.37
C ARG A 15 -3.98 23.15 -7.21
N LEU A 16 -4.68 23.30 -6.10
CA LEU A 16 -5.96 22.63 -5.90
C LEU A 16 -7.05 23.36 -6.70
N ARG A 17 -7.76 22.62 -7.55
CA ARG A 17 -8.95 23.07 -8.27
C ARG A 17 -10.13 22.22 -7.85
N ALA A 18 -11.15 22.85 -7.26
CA ALA A 18 -12.41 22.22 -6.92
C ALA A 18 -13.57 23.10 -7.41
N ARG A 19 -14.70 22.47 -7.75
CA ARG A 19 -15.94 23.21 -8.02
C ARG A 19 -16.78 23.23 -6.75
N VAL A 20 -17.11 24.42 -6.28
CA VAL A 20 -17.98 24.62 -5.11
C VAL A 20 -19.40 24.85 -5.64
N PRO A 21 -20.39 24.02 -5.25
CA PRO A 21 -21.79 24.25 -5.60
C PRO A 21 -22.32 25.60 -5.08
N GLU A 22 -23.24 26.24 -5.82
CA GLU A 22 -23.77 27.57 -5.48
C GLU A 22 -24.62 27.56 -4.19
N GLU A 23 -25.09 26.39 -3.76
CA GLU A 23 -25.88 26.22 -2.55
C GLU A 23 -25.03 26.38 -1.27
N LEU A 24 -23.69 26.34 -1.38
CA LEU A 24 -22.80 26.52 -0.25
C LEU A 24 -22.60 28.01 0.07
N PRO A 25 -22.71 28.41 1.35
CA PRO A 25 -22.56 29.79 1.74
C PRO A 25 -21.14 30.29 1.46
N ALA A 26 -21.02 31.51 0.93
CA ALA A 26 -19.73 32.16 0.73
C ALA A 26 -19.05 32.45 2.08
N GLY A 27 -17.77 32.12 2.19
CA GLY A 27 -16.99 32.38 3.39
C GLY A 27 -15.69 31.58 3.45
N PRO A 28 -14.86 31.80 4.49
CA PRO A 28 -13.68 31.00 4.73
C PRO A 28 -14.07 29.55 5.06
N VAL A 29 -13.30 28.60 4.53
CA VAL A 29 -13.49 27.16 4.78
C VAL A 29 -12.17 26.51 5.16
N GLY A 30 -12.24 25.44 5.95
CA GLY A 30 -11.10 24.55 6.18
C GLY A 30 -10.99 23.51 5.07
N LEU A 31 -9.77 23.16 4.66
CA LEU A 31 -9.50 22.09 3.71
C LEU A 31 -8.78 20.93 4.38
N ILE A 32 -9.20 19.71 4.03
CA ILE A 32 -8.54 18.45 4.42
C ILE A 32 -8.25 17.71 3.12
N VAL A 33 -6.99 17.35 2.89
CA VAL A 33 -6.55 16.55 1.74
C VAL A 33 -6.21 15.16 2.26
N LEU A 34 -6.89 14.14 1.73
CA LEU A 34 -6.59 12.74 1.99
C LEU A 34 -5.78 12.21 0.80
N LEU A 35 -4.56 11.77 1.07
CA LEU A 35 -3.76 11.04 0.08
C LEU A 35 -3.96 9.54 0.33
N PRO A 36 -4.07 8.72 -0.71
CA PRO A 36 -4.04 7.27 -0.52
C PRO A 36 -2.70 6.90 0.14
N ASP A 37 -2.73 5.99 1.11
CA ASP A 37 -1.51 5.41 1.65
C ASP A 37 -0.78 4.67 0.52
N GLU A 38 0.51 4.93 0.36
CA GLU A 38 1.33 4.32 -0.70
C GLU A 38 1.47 2.78 -0.55
N ASP A 39 0.97 2.19 0.54
CA ASP A 39 1.43 0.90 1.05
C ASP A 39 0.42 -0.27 0.92
N GLU A 40 -0.77 -0.07 0.35
CA GLU A 40 -1.66 -1.21 0.05
C GLU A 40 -1.01 -2.18 -0.96
N GLY A 41 -0.23 -1.64 -1.90
CA GLY A 41 0.56 -2.45 -2.85
C GLY A 41 1.69 -3.22 -2.16
N GLY A 42 2.37 -2.61 -1.19
CA GLY A 42 3.46 -3.25 -0.44
C GLY A 42 2.95 -4.40 0.43
N VAL A 43 1.86 -4.18 1.17
CA VAL A 43 1.24 -5.19 2.02
C VAL A 43 0.65 -6.33 1.17
N ALA A 44 -0.07 -6.02 0.09
CA ALA A 44 -0.64 -7.05 -0.79
C ALA A 44 0.44 -7.88 -1.50
N TRP A 45 1.54 -7.24 -1.93
CA TRP A 45 2.69 -7.94 -2.51
C TRP A 45 3.38 -8.86 -1.49
N ALA A 46 3.63 -8.38 -0.27
CA ALA A 46 4.22 -9.18 0.79
C ALA A 46 3.34 -10.39 1.17
N GLN A 47 2.02 -10.20 1.27
CA GLN A 47 1.08 -11.29 1.52
C GLN A 47 1.02 -12.31 0.37
N GLY A 48 1.13 -11.85 -0.88
CA GLY A 48 1.22 -12.72 -2.06
C GLY A 48 2.45 -13.62 -2.02
N ILE A 49 3.64 -13.05 -1.78
CA ILE A 49 4.90 -13.82 -1.67
C ILE A 49 4.83 -14.83 -0.53
N VAL A 50 4.34 -14.43 0.64
CA VAL A 50 4.19 -15.36 1.78
C VAL A 50 3.25 -16.51 1.41
N THR A 51 2.13 -16.23 0.76
CA THR A 51 1.15 -17.26 0.39
C THR A 51 1.73 -18.25 -0.63
N ASP A 52 2.37 -17.74 -1.68
CA ASP A 52 2.94 -18.57 -2.75
C ASP A 52 4.09 -19.44 -2.25
N TRP A 53 4.92 -18.91 -1.35
CA TRP A 53 6.10 -19.61 -0.85
C TRP A 53 5.81 -20.53 0.33
N THR A 54 4.68 -20.36 1.05
CA THR A 54 4.34 -21.20 2.19
C THR A 54 4.27 -22.68 1.79
N CYS A 55 3.63 -23.00 0.67
CA CYS A 55 3.55 -24.40 0.20
C CYS A 55 4.92 -24.98 -0.18
N GLU A 56 5.82 -24.16 -0.75
CA GLU A 56 7.16 -24.60 -1.14
C GLU A 56 8.10 -24.75 0.07
N LEU A 57 7.97 -23.86 1.06
CA LEU A 57 8.79 -23.87 2.29
C LEU A 57 8.33 -24.92 3.31
N GLU A 58 7.05 -25.30 3.29
CA GLU A 58 6.50 -26.37 4.15
C GLU A 58 6.69 -27.78 3.56
N ASP A 59 7.02 -27.90 2.27
CA ASP A 59 7.28 -29.20 1.65
C ASP A 59 8.62 -29.76 2.11
N SER A 60 8.57 -30.73 3.03
CA SER A 60 9.75 -31.40 3.57
C SER A 60 10.57 -32.20 2.55
N ARG A 61 10.10 -32.32 1.29
CA ARG A 61 10.85 -32.88 0.16
C ARG A 61 11.72 -31.84 -0.55
N GLN A 62 11.48 -30.55 -0.31
CA GLN A 62 12.31 -29.46 -0.80
C GLN A 62 13.49 -29.26 0.15
N ASP A 63 14.70 -29.24 -0.40
CA ASP A 63 15.90 -28.95 0.38
C ASP A 63 16.15 -27.44 0.42
N ILE A 64 16.31 -26.89 1.63
CA ILE A 64 16.77 -25.51 1.84
C ILE A 64 18.29 -25.54 2.03
N TYR A 65 19.01 -24.73 1.26
CA TYR A 65 20.48 -24.67 1.29
C TYR A 65 20.98 -23.39 1.96
N THR A 66 22.11 -23.46 2.68
CA THR A 66 22.74 -22.25 3.22
C THR A 66 23.44 -21.45 2.12
N LEU A 67 23.44 -20.13 2.26
CA LEU A 67 24.12 -19.24 1.31
C LEU A 67 25.64 -19.30 1.41
N GLU A 68 26.19 -19.66 2.57
CA GLU A 68 27.62 -19.62 2.83
C GLU A 68 28.36 -20.81 2.20
N ASP A 69 27.76 -22.00 2.25
CA ASP A 69 28.41 -23.25 1.86
C ASP A 69 27.59 -24.13 0.89
N GLY A 70 26.36 -23.72 0.56
CA GLY A 70 25.47 -24.48 -0.30
C GLY A 70 25.10 -25.85 0.26
N GLN A 71 25.22 -26.07 1.57
CA GLN A 71 24.83 -27.31 2.23
C GLN A 71 23.36 -27.28 2.64
N PRO A 72 22.66 -28.44 2.64
CA PRO A 72 21.29 -28.49 3.11
C PRO A 72 21.22 -28.17 4.61
N VAL A 73 20.27 -27.32 5.01
CA VAL A 73 20.04 -26.91 6.40
C VAL A 73 19.77 -28.10 7.32
N ASN A 74 19.19 -29.17 6.79
CA ASN A 74 18.84 -30.40 7.51
C ASN A 74 19.83 -31.56 7.26
N ALA A 75 21.04 -31.29 6.76
CA ALA A 75 22.04 -32.33 6.56
C ALA A 75 22.34 -33.05 7.90
N PRO A 76 22.42 -34.40 7.92
CA PRO A 76 22.89 -35.11 9.09
C PRO A 76 24.32 -34.66 9.42
N ARG A 77 24.52 -34.19 10.67
CA ARG A 77 25.81 -33.76 11.20
C ARG A 77 26.70 -34.92 11.59
#